data_AF-A0A940BRI8-F1
#
_entry.id   AF-A0A940BRI8-F1
#
_cell.length_a   1.000
_cell.length_b   1.000
_cell.length_c   1.000
_cell.angle_alpha   90.00
_cell.angle_beta   90.00
_cell.angle_gamma   90.00
#
_symmetry.space_group_name_H-M   'P 1'
#
loop_
_entity.id
_entity.type
_entity.pdbx_description
1 polymer ?
#
loop_
_entity_poly.entity_id
_entity_poly.type
_entity_poly.pdbx_seq_one_letter_code
_entity_poly.pdbx_strand_id
1 'polypeptide(L)'
;MQGQAEGPSDHLPVGHAYEYKYLSDSLVPLADPAGEDITYEGGEGEQYQDCMGGNWHVKHVFGSAAYGYATLVPSFCRTYTGLTGKDVIAVSAAKGATTIDYWMPGTPAFRFIAEKLEGARRASSDYEITGTYVVWLQGESDAIESTGREEYRQKLAVFGHALRDTLGVDRFGVIRCGYFTGDARDLQIIGAQDDICKEDPFFLMLTEQMTTLNGMPEYMNPFAAGHLNTRGLDRIGHVSAVTLAESLK
;
A
#
# COMPACT_ATOMS: atom_id res chain seq x y z
N MET A 1 0.65 3.96 -1.28
CA MET A 1 1.49 5.16 -1.45
C MET A 1 2.93 4.89 -1.03
N GLN A 2 3.89 5.34 -1.84
CA GLN A 2 5.33 5.36 -1.53
C GLN A 2 5.63 6.53 -0.58
N GLY A 3 6.58 6.38 0.34
CA GLY A 3 6.84 7.31 1.45
C GLY A 3 7.27 8.71 1.04
N GLN A 4 6.38 9.47 0.42
CA GLN A 4 6.53 10.85 -0.06
C GLN A 4 5.92 11.86 0.91
N ALA A 5 5.74 11.49 2.17
CA ALA A 5 5.37 12.46 3.20
C ALA A 5 6.53 13.45 3.43
N GLU A 6 6.28 14.59 4.07
CA GLU A 6 7.32 15.58 4.37
C GLU A 6 8.32 15.13 5.46
N GLY A 7 8.01 14.04 6.17
CA GLY A 7 8.85 13.44 7.20
C GLY A 7 8.09 12.41 8.05
N PRO A 8 8.76 11.58 8.85
CA PRO A 8 8.09 10.62 9.74
C PRO A 8 7.22 11.31 10.79
N SER A 9 6.09 10.70 11.18
CA SER A 9 5.27 11.19 12.30
C SER A 9 5.90 10.88 13.65
N ASP A 10 6.57 9.72 13.73
CA ASP A 10 7.27 9.20 14.89
C ASP A 10 8.38 8.24 14.42
N HIS A 11 9.56 8.34 15.02
CA HIS A 11 10.69 7.45 14.73
C HIS A 11 10.69 6.20 15.64
N LEU A 12 9.79 6.14 16.62
CA LEU A 12 9.75 5.03 17.56
C LEU A 12 9.11 3.79 16.90
N PRO A 13 9.69 2.60 17.15
CA PRO A 13 9.09 1.35 16.73
C PRO A 13 7.65 1.19 17.24
N VAL A 14 6.80 0.64 16.39
CA VAL A 14 5.44 0.25 16.73
C VAL A 14 5.50 -1.04 17.54
N GLY A 15 5.03 -1.00 18.79
CA GLY A 15 4.93 -2.19 19.63
C GLY A 15 4.05 -3.26 18.98
N HIS A 16 4.45 -4.53 19.11
CA HIS A 16 3.75 -5.68 18.52
C HIS A 16 3.68 -5.67 16.98
N ALA A 17 4.50 -4.85 16.32
CA ALA A 17 4.58 -4.84 14.87
C ALA A 17 6.03 -4.95 14.37
N TYR A 18 6.19 -5.76 13.35
CA TYR A 18 7.45 -6.03 12.67
C TYR A 18 7.29 -5.75 11.19
N GLU A 19 8.37 -5.42 10.51
CA GLU A 19 8.43 -5.40 9.06
C GLU A 19 9.36 -6.50 8.57
N TYR A 20 8.93 -7.22 7.53
CA TYR A 20 9.83 -8.09 6.79
C TYR A 20 10.61 -7.30 5.74
N LYS A 21 11.95 -7.38 5.84
CA LYS A 21 12.91 -6.83 4.87
C LYS A 21 13.40 -7.95 3.96
N TYR A 22 13.07 -7.84 2.68
CA TYR A 22 13.43 -8.79 1.62
C TYR A 22 14.95 -8.88 1.40
N LEU A 23 15.64 -7.75 1.37
CA LEU A 23 17.08 -7.71 1.05
C LEU A 23 17.94 -8.36 2.12
N SER A 24 17.53 -8.26 3.39
CA SER A 24 18.22 -8.86 4.53
C SER A 24 17.60 -10.18 4.99
N ASP A 25 16.50 -10.62 4.37
CA ASP A 25 15.70 -11.79 4.76
C ASP A 25 15.42 -11.85 6.27
N SER A 26 14.91 -10.75 6.85
CA SER A 26 14.76 -10.64 8.30
C SER A 26 13.54 -9.81 8.73
N LEU A 27 13.05 -10.11 9.94
CA LEU A 27 12.07 -9.28 10.63
C LEU A 27 12.78 -8.22 11.45
N VAL A 28 12.38 -6.96 11.29
CA VAL A 28 12.86 -5.83 12.09
C VAL A 28 11.68 -5.16 12.80
N PRO A 29 11.88 -4.49 13.95
CA PRO A 29 10.82 -3.68 14.55
C PRO A 29 10.28 -2.65 13.54
N LEU A 30 8.96 -2.59 13.37
CA LEU A 30 8.34 -1.68 12.40
C LEU A 30 8.50 -0.22 12.87
N ALA A 31 9.11 0.62 12.04
CA ALA A 31 9.17 2.07 12.22
C ALA A 31 9.21 2.75 10.84
N ASP A 32 8.99 4.06 10.79
CA ASP A 32 9.29 4.81 9.57
C ASP A 32 10.80 5.00 9.37
N PRO A 33 11.29 5.00 8.11
CA PRO A 33 10.54 4.69 6.89
C PRO A 33 10.24 3.19 6.76
N ALA A 34 8.97 2.86 6.50
CA ALA A 34 8.56 1.49 6.23
C ALA A 34 8.76 1.14 4.75
N GLY A 35 9.26 -0.07 4.51
CA GLY A 35 9.52 -0.64 3.20
C GLY A 35 10.98 -0.67 2.81
N GLU A 36 11.22 -1.00 1.54
CA GLU A 36 12.54 -1.10 0.95
C GLU A 36 12.53 -0.46 -0.42
N ASP A 37 13.73 -0.16 -0.91
CA ASP A 37 13.97 0.20 -2.29
C ASP A 37 14.70 -0.95 -2.98
N ILE A 38 13.99 -1.65 -3.85
CA ILE A 38 14.41 -2.94 -4.44
C ILE A 38 14.39 -2.83 -5.96
N THR A 39 15.46 -3.25 -6.61
CA THR A 39 15.57 -3.32 -8.08
C THR A 39 14.96 -4.60 -8.66
N TYR A 40 14.72 -4.65 -9.98
CA TYR A 40 14.25 -5.90 -10.62
C TYR A 40 15.25 -7.07 -10.52
N GLU A 41 16.53 -6.77 -10.26
CA GLU A 41 17.58 -7.77 -10.03
C GLU A 41 17.58 -8.29 -8.57
N GLY A 42 16.70 -7.76 -7.71
CA GLY A 42 16.58 -8.17 -6.30
C GLY A 42 17.64 -7.58 -5.38
N GLY A 43 18.30 -6.49 -5.79
CA GLY A 43 19.27 -5.74 -4.98
C GLY A 43 18.72 -4.42 -4.47
N GLU A 44 19.52 -3.73 -3.62
CA GLU A 44 19.22 -2.37 -3.16
C GLU A 44 19.20 -1.37 -4.34
N GLY A 45 18.27 -0.43 -4.28
CA GLY A 45 18.05 0.61 -5.27
C GLY A 45 18.88 1.88 -5.11
N GLU A 46 18.75 2.78 -6.09
CA GLU A 46 19.25 4.16 -5.97
C GLU A 46 18.19 5.01 -5.26
N GLN A 47 18.54 5.57 -4.10
CA GLN A 47 17.67 6.53 -3.40
C GLN A 47 17.24 7.65 -4.36
N TYR A 48 15.94 7.83 -4.50
CA TYR A 48 15.38 8.82 -5.40
C TYR A 48 15.04 10.11 -4.65
N GLN A 49 15.35 11.24 -5.28
CA GLN A 49 14.96 12.58 -4.81
C GLN A 49 14.05 13.22 -5.86
N ASP A 50 12.97 13.88 -5.43
CA ASP A 50 11.96 14.46 -6.33
C ASP A 50 12.51 15.47 -7.34
N CYS A 51 13.70 16.03 -7.11
CA CYS A 51 14.39 16.95 -8.02
C CYS A 51 15.13 16.27 -9.20
N MET A 52 15.24 14.94 -9.23
CA MET A 52 16.15 14.23 -10.16
C MET A 52 15.55 13.90 -11.53
N GLY A 53 14.22 14.03 -11.72
CA GLY A 53 13.56 13.64 -12.97
C GLY A 53 13.44 12.11 -13.13
N GLY A 54 12.39 11.69 -13.85
CA GLY A 54 11.90 10.31 -13.88
C GLY A 54 12.85 9.31 -14.53
N ASN A 55 13.11 8.20 -13.82
CA ASN A 55 13.57 6.90 -14.34
C ASN A 55 13.69 5.83 -13.23
N TRP A 56 13.64 6.21 -11.96
CA TRP A 56 13.74 5.25 -10.85
C TRP A 56 12.68 4.15 -10.94
N HIS A 57 11.43 4.48 -11.30
CA HIS A 57 10.35 3.50 -11.46
C HIS A 57 10.65 2.45 -12.56
N VAL A 58 11.57 2.69 -13.47
CA VAL A 58 12.00 1.72 -14.50
C VAL A 58 13.02 0.73 -13.95
N LYS A 59 13.80 1.11 -12.94
CA LYS A 59 14.82 0.24 -12.31
C LYS A 59 14.30 -0.54 -11.11
N HIS A 60 13.26 -0.03 -10.44
CA HIS A 60 12.79 -0.56 -9.16
C HIS A 60 11.51 -1.39 -9.28
N VAL A 61 11.48 -2.48 -8.52
CA VAL A 61 10.27 -3.31 -8.34
C VAL A 61 9.42 -2.81 -7.18
N PHE A 62 10.04 -2.43 -6.07
CA PHE A 62 9.43 -1.78 -4.90
C PHE A 62 10.25 -0.54 -4.53
N GLY A 63 9.58 0.52 -4.09
CA GLY A 63 10.21 1.80 -3.74
C GLY A 63 9.54 2.48 -2.56
N SER A 64 8.91 1.70 -1.67
CA SER A 64 8.14 2.20 -0.52
C SER A 64 8.94 3.18 0.34
N ALA A 65 10.23 2.88 0.57
CA ALA A 65 11.13 3.67 1.41
C ALA A 65 12.15 4.51 0.61
N ALA A 66 12.04 4.59 -0.72
CA ALA A 66 13.05 5.21 -1.60
C ALA A 66 13.36 6.68 -1.26
N TYR A 67 12.41 7.36 -0.64
CA TYR A 67 12.50 8.76 -0.21
C TYR A 67 12.85 8.94 1.28
N GLY A 68 12.82 7.87 2.07
CA GLY A 68 13.11 7.92 3.51
C GLY A 68 12.06 8.62 4.38
N TYR A 69 10.83 8.87 3.89
CA TYR A 69 9.78 9.54 4.67
C TYR A 69 8.66 8.60 5.14
N ALA A 70 7.69 9.17 5.86
CA ALA A 70 6.57 8.44 6.44
C ALA A 70 5.72 7.71 5.39
N THR A 71 5.15 6.60 5.84
CA THR A 71 4.08 5.87 5.16
C THR A 71 2.86 5.73 6.08
N LEU A 72 1.75 5.20 5.56
CA LEU A 72 0.59 4.87 6.41
C LEU A 72 0.80 3.61 7.27
N VAL A 73 1.86 2.82 7.01
CA VAL A 73 2.05 1.48 7.57
C VAL A 73 2.21 1.51 9.08
N PRO A 74 3.06 2.37 9.69
CA PRO A 74 3.17 2.43 11.14
C PRO A 74 1.86 2.81 11.84
N SER A 75 1.12 3.81 11.33
CA SER A 75 -0.17 4.21 11.90
C SER A 75 -1.22 3.10 11.81
N PHE A 76 -1.27 2.41 10.66
CA PHE A 76 -2.14 1.25 10.46
C PHE A 76 -1.83 0.14 11.48
N CYS A 77 -0.58 -0.31 11.53
CA CYS A 77 -0.17 -1.40 12.42
C CYS A 77 -0.37 -1.03 13.89
N ARG A 78 -0.01 0.20 14.30
CA ARG A 78 -0.20 0.68 15.68
C ARG A 78 -1.67 0.65 16.11
N THR A 79 -2.55 1.07 15.21
CA THR A 79 -3.99 1.05 15.47
C THR A 79 -4.52 -0.38 15.50
N TYR A 80 -4.13 -1.22 14.54
CA TYR A 80 -4.60 -2.60 14.45
C TYR A 80 -4.14 -3.46 15.63
N THR A 81 -2.85 -3.38 16.02
CA THR A 81 -2.34 -4.10 17.20
C THR A 81 -3.02 -3.61 18.47
N GLY A 82 -3.23 -2.30 18.62
CA GLY A 82 -3.94 -1.71 19.76
C GLY A 82 -5.41 -2.14 19.88
N LEU A 83 -6.11 -2.37 18.76
CA LEU A 83 -7.50 -2.78 18.75
C LEU A 83 -7.70 -4.29 18.90
N THR A 84 -6.80 -5.09 18.33
CA THR A 84 -6.96 -6.55 18.23
C THR A 84 -6.12 -7.33 19.22
N GLY A 85 -5.06 -6.73 19.77
CA GLY A 85 -4.05 -7.41 20.57
C GLY A 85 -3.21 -8.44 19.79
N LYS A 86 -3.35 -8.50 18.45
CA LYS A 86 -2.57 -9.40 17.59
C LYS A 86 -1.27 -8.72 17.17
N ASP A 87 -0.18 -9.49 17.16
CA ASP A 87 1.06 -9.06 16.51
C ASP A 87 0.87 -8.94 15.00
N VAL A 88 1.59 -8.02 14.36
CA VAL A 88 1.52 -7.77 12.92
C VAL A 88 2.91 -7.90 12.28
N ILE A 89 2.97 -8.56 11.13
CA ILE A 89 4.13 -8.54 10.24
C ILE A 89 3.72 -7.76 8.99
N ALA A 90 4.27 -6.57 8.83
CA ALA A 90 4.08 -5.72 7.67
C ALA A 90 4.95 -6.21 6.51
N VAL A 91 4.34 -6.36 5.35
CA VAL A 91 5.01 -6.71 4.09
C VAL A 91 4.79 -5.57 3.10
N SER A 92 5.68 -4.58 3.14
CA SER A 92 5.60 -3.42 2.25
C SER A 92 6.02 -3.80 0.83
N ALA A 93 5.10 -3.64 -0.12
CA ALA A 93 5.33 -3.94 -1.54
C ALA A 93 4.85 -2.80 -2.45
N ALA A 94 4.90 -1.54 -1.97
CA ALA A 94 4.41 -0.41 -2.75
C ALA A 94 5.49 0.16 -3.69
N LYS A 95 5.02 0.72 -4.80
CA LYS A 95 5.82 1.48 -5.75
C LYS A 95 4.93 2.55 -6.38
N GLY A 96 5.35 3.81 -6.36
CA GLY A 96 4.60 4.88 -7.01
C GLY A 96 4.74 4.87 -8.52
N ALA A 97 3.89 5.67 -9.17
CA ALA A 97 3.79 5.77 -10.63
C ALA A 97 3.59 4.41 -11.33
N THR A 98 2.72 3.56 -10.77
CA THR A 98 2.38 2.25 -11.35
C THR A 98 0.88 2.18 -11.63
N THR A 99 0.50 1.72 -12.83
CA THR A 99 -0.87 1.33 -13.17
C THR A 99 -1.18 -0.07 -12.64
N ILE A 100 -2.44 -0.49 -12.63
CA ILE A 100 -2.84 -1.84 -12.21
C ILE A 100 -2.17 -2.93 -13.08
N ASP A 101 -1.88 -2.66 -14.35
CA ASP A 101 -1.20 -3.59 -15.26
C ASP A 101 0.20 -3.99 -14.76
N TYR A 102 0.87 -3.12 -14.03
CA TYR A 102 2.16 -3.41 -13.41
C TYR A 102 2.08 -4.58 -12.42
N TRP A 103 0.95 -4.72 -11.73
CA TRP A 103 0.74 -5.65 -10.62
C TRP A 103 0.14 -6.98 -11.05
N MET A 104 -0.27 -7.11 -12.31
CA MET A 104 -1.02 -8.27 -12.78
C MET A 104 -0.26 -9.60 -12.62
N PRO A 105 -0.98 -10.73 -12.49
CA PRO A 105 -0.35 -12.05 -12.46
C PRO A 105 0.57 -12.27 -13.67
N GLY A 106 1.76 -12.81 -13.42
CA GLY A 106 2.78 -13.01 -14.44
C GLY A 106 3.75 -11.84 -14.63
N THR A 107 3.52 -10.69 -14.00
CA THR A 107 4.51 -9.60 -13.99
C THR A 107 5.62 -9.85 -12.95
N PRO A 108 6.80 -9.20 -13.11
CA PRO A 108 7.83 -9.23 -12.08
C PRO A 108 7.33 -8.72 -10.71
N ALA A 109 6.45 -7.71 -10.69
CA ALA A 109 5.94 -7.16 -9.43
C ALA A 109 5.12 -8.18 -8.64
N PHE A 110 4.23 -8.91 -9.32
CA PHE A 110 3.45 -9.98 -8.70
C PHE A 110 4.36 -11.08 -8.14
N ARG A 111 5.39 -11.48 -8.90
CA ARG A 111 6.39 -12.45 -8.44
C ARG A 111 7.11 -11.97 -7.17
N PHE A 112 7.57 -10.73 -7.15
CA PHE A 112 8.25 -10.18 -5.97
C PHE A 112 7.32 -10.03 -4.76
N ILE A 113 6.02 -9.76 -4.96
CA ILE A 113 5.04 -9.78 -3.86
C ILE A 113 4.99 -11.19 -3.25
N ALA A 114 4.87 -12.21 -4.10
CA ALA A 114 4.84 -13.61 -3.67
C ALA A 114 6.12 -13.99 -2.91
N GLU A 115 7.29 -13.69 -3.49
CA GLU A 115 8.59 -13.98 -2.87
C GLU A 115 8.74 -13.28 -1.51
N LYS A 116 8.34 -12.01 -1.42
CA LYS A 116 8.44 -11.23 -0.20
C LYS A 116 7.46 -11.71 0.89
N LEU A 117 6.24 -12.08 0.53
CA LEU A 117 5.28 -12.64 1.49
C LEU A 117 5.72 -14.02 2.00
N GLU A 118 6.20 -14.88 1.11
CA GLU A 118 6.72 -16.20 1.51
C GLU A 118 7.99 -16.07 2.36
N GLY A 119 8.85 -15.08 2.06
CA GLY A 119 9.96 -14.70 2.92
C GLY A 119 9.50 -14.30 4.32
N ALA A 120 8.49 -13.43 4.41
CA ALA A 120 7.91 -13.02 5.68
C ALA A 120 7.36 -14.22 6.47
N ARG A 121 6.67 -15.17 5.81
CA ARG A 121 6.16 -16.40 6.43
C ARG A 121 7.27 -17.31 6.96
N ARG A 122 8.38 -17.43 6.24
CA ARG A 122 9.55 -18.20 6.72
C ARG A 122 10.21 -17.51 7.92
N ALA A 123 10.39 -16.20 7.86
CA ALA A 123 11.00 -15.42 8.93
C ALA A 123 10.12 -15.34 10.19
N SER A 124 8.83 -15.69 10.08
CA SER A 124 7.88 -15.74 11.19
C SER A 124 7.46 -17.16 11.58
N SER A 125 8.31 -18.16 11.34
CA SER A 125 8.01 -19.57 11.65
C SER A 125 7.62 -19.85 13.11
N ASP A 126 8.03 -18.98 14.03
CA ASP A 126 7.72 -19.07 15.46
C ASP A 126 6.32 -18.53 15.81
N TYR A 127 5.59 -17.98 14.83
CA TYR A 127 4.27 -17.39 14.99
C TYR A 127 3.21 -18.22 14.25
N GLU A 128 2.02 -18.29 14.84
CA GLU A 128 0.82 -18.76 14.13
C GLU A 128 0.24 -17.62 13.29
N ILE A 129 0.22 -17.79 11.97
CA ILE A 129 -0.41 -16.81 11.06
C ILE A 129 -1.92 -16.99 11.07
N THR A 130 -2.62 -16.10 11.78
CA THR A 130 -4.09 -16.14 11.91
C THR A 130 -4.85 -15.38 10.82
N GLY A 131 -4.14 -14.72 9.91
CA GLY A 131 -4.73 -14.04 8.76
C GLY A 131 -3.70 -13.28 7.93
N THR A 132 -3.93 -13.23 6.62
CA THR A 132 -3.14 -12.50 5.63
C THR A 132 -4.05 -11.51 4.91
N TYR A 133 -3.76 -10.21 5.04
CA TYR A 133 -4.60 -9.14 4.50
C TYR A 133 -3.80 -8.21 3.60
N VAL A 134 -4.45 -7.72 2.54
CA VAL A 134 -3.87 -6.68 1.66
C VAL A 134 -4.43 -5.32 2.05
N VAL A 135 -3.57 -4.30 2.10
CA VAL A 135 -3.95 -2.89 2.21
C VAL A 135 -3.54 -2.21 0.90
N TRP A 136 -4.53 -1.89 0.07
CA TRP A 136 -4.34 -1.41 -1.29
C TRP A 136 -4.69 0.07 -1.42
N LEU A 137 -3.70 0.89 -1.77
CA LEU A 137 -3.88 2.29 -2.15
C LEU A 137 -3.11 2.55 -3.44
N GLN A 138 -3.84 2.47 -4.55
CA GLN A 138 -3.39 2.70 -5.92
C GLN A 138 -4.60 3.04 -6.77
N GLY A 139 -4.38 3.74 -7.87
CA GLY A 139 -5.38 4.04 -8.90
C GLY A 139 -5.08 5.35 -9.63
N GLU A 140 -4.23 6.19 -9.05
CA GLU A 140 -3.86 7.51 -9.55
C GLU A 140 -3.22 7.44 -10.94
N SER A 141 -2.31 6.50 -11.17
CA SER A 141 -1.69 6.31 -12.50
C SER A 141 -2.67 5.79 -13.54
N ASP A 142 -3.65 4.97 -13.15
CA ASP A 142 -4.71 4.53 -14.06
C ASP A 142 -5.66 5.68 -14.44
N ALA A 143 -5.93 6.61 -13.51
CA ALA A 143 -6.65 7.83 -13.84
C ALA A 143 -5.86 8.70 -14.84
N ILE A 144 -4.53 8.83 -14.67
CA ILE A 144 -3.67 9.55 -15.62
C ILE A 144 -3.76 8.92 -17.03
N GLU A 145 -3.67 7.59 -17.11
CA GLU A 145 -3.75 6.81 -18.36
C GLU A 145 -5.19 6.66 -18.89
N SER A 146 -6.18 7.23 -18.20
CA SER A 146 -7.59 7.19 -18.60
C SER A 146 -8.18 5.78 -18.68
N THR A 147 -7.70 4.85 -17.84
CA THR A 147 -8.25 3.49 -17.72
C THR A 147 -9.75 3.57 -17.43
N GLY A 148 -10.56 2.81 -18.16
CA GLY A 148 -12.02 2.81 -17.98
C GLY A 148 -12.45 2.15 -16.68
N ARG A 149 -13.61 2.54 -16.14
CA ARG A 149 -14.17 1.99 -14.89
C ARG A 149 -14.25 0.46 -14.89
N GLU A 150 -14.87 -0.12 -15.91
CA GLU A 150 -15.04 -1.58 -15.99
C GLU A 150 -13.71 -2.29 -16.19
N GLU A 151 -12.79 -1.70 -16.96
CA GLU A 151 -11.46 -2.25 -17.17
C GLU A 151 -10.65 -2.30 -15.86
N TYR A 152 -10.60 -1.19 -15.11
CA TYR A 152 -9.91 -1.15 -13.84
C TYR A 152 -10.54 -2.12 -12.83
N ARG A 153 -11.88 -2.16 -12.76
CA ARG A 153 -12.63 -3.09 -11.89
C ARG A 153 -12.26 -4.54 -12.18
N GLN A 154 -12.26 -4.95 -13.45
CA GLN A 154 -11.90 -6.30 -13.86
C GLN A 154 -10.44 -6.63 -13.55
N LYS A 155 -9.51 -5.72 -13.82
CA LYS A 155 -8.08 -5.92 -13.53
C LYS A 155 -7.83 -6.03 -12.02
N LEU A 156 -8.47 -5.19 -11.21
CA LEU A 156 -8.39 -5.26 -9.75
C LEU A 156 -8.96 -6.58 -9.21
N ALA A 157 -10.08 -7.05 -9.76
CA ALA A 157 -10.65 -8.37 -9.43
C ALA A 157 -9.66 -9.50 -9.74
N VAL A 158 -9.10 -9.53 -10.95
CA VAL A 158 -8.11 -10.54 -11.38
C VAL A 158 -6.87 -10.50 -10.48
N PHE A 159 -6.33 -9.32 -10.20
CA PHE A 159 -5.18 -9.17 -9.33
C PHE A 159 -5.47 -9.66 -7.90
N GLY A 160 -6.56 -9.19 -7.29
CA GLY A 160 -6.93 -9.58 -5.93
C GLY A 160 -7.23 -11.07 -5.79
N HIS A 161 -7.98 -11.66 -6.73
CA HIS A 161 -8.25 -13.10 -6.75
C HIS A 161 -7.00 -13.92 -6.97
N ALA A 162 -6.04 -13.46 -7.78
CA ALA A 162 -4.77 -14.14 -7.90
C ALA A 162 -4.01 -14.14 -6.57
N LEU A 163 -3.97 -13.02 -5.82
CA LEU A 163 -3.36 -13.02 -4.48
C LEU A 163 -4.09 -13.97 -3.51
N ARG A 164 -5.42 -14.04 -3.55
CA ARG A 164 -6.20 -15.02 -2.78
C ARG A 164 -5.80 -16.45 -3.14
N ASP A 165 -5.84 -16.77 -4.42
CA ASP A 165 -5.75 -18.14 -4.93
C ASP A 165 -4.30 -18.67 -4.89
N THR A 166 -3.30 -17.81 -5.08
CA THR A 166 -1.89 -18.22 -5.10
C THR A 166 -1.18 -18.00 -3.77
N LEU A 167 -1.57 -16.98 -3.00
CA LEU A 167 -0.87 -16.59 -1.76
C LEU A 167 -1.70 -16.79 -0.49
N GLY A 168 -2.97 -17.19 -0.60
CA GLY A 168 -3.83 -17.39 0.57
C GLY A 168 -4.14 -16.09 1.31
N VAL A 169 -4.37 -15.00 0.57
CA VAL A 169 -4.89 -13.75 1.15
C VAL A 169 -6.36 -13.93 1.55
N ASP A 170 -6.72 -13.55 2.77
CA ASP A 170 -8.06 -13.72 3.34
C ASP A 170 -9.01 -12.58 3.01
N ARG A 171 -8.47 -11.35 2.91
CA ARG A 171 -9.19 -10.13 2.54
C ARG A 171 -8.32 -9.18 1.74
N PHE A 172 -8.93 -8.52 0.76
CA PHE A 172 -8.32 -7.44 0.00
C PHE A 172 -8.93 -6.10 0.43
N GLY A 173 -8.24 -5.38 1.30
CA GLY A 173 -8.68 -4.08 1.77
C GLY A 173 -8.32 -2.96 0.80
N VAL A 174 -9.31 -2.22 0.31
CA VAL A 174 -9.16 -1.10 -0.62
C VAL A 174 -9.27 0.23 0.14
N ILE A 175 -8.26 1.07 0.00
CA ILE A 175 -8.34 2.50 0.32
C ILE A 175 -8.71 3.20 -0.97
N ARG A 176 -9.91 3.79 -1.03
CA ARG A 176 -10.38 4.47 -2.24
C ARG A 176 -9.43 5.59 -2.61
N CYS A 177 -9.08 5.68 -3.88
CA CYS A 177 -8.21 6.76 -4.36
C CYS A 177 -8.92 8.12 -4.26
N GLY A 178 -8.07 9.14 -4.27
CA GLY A 178 -8.46 10.54 -4.25
C GLY A 178 -8.71 11.15 -5.62
N TYR A 179 -8.80 12.48 -5.66
CA TYR A 179 -8.75 13.23 -6.92
C TYR A 179 -7.30 13.55 -7.28
N PHE A 180 -6.73 12.84 -8.25
CA PHE A 180 -5.34 13.04 -8.66
C PHE A 180 -5.24 13.85 -9.97
N THR A 181 -6.06 13.51 -10.96
CA THR A 181 -6.14 14.26 -12.23
C THR A 181 -6.99 15.52 -12.11
N GLY A 182 -7.92 15.56 -11.15
CA GLY A 182 -8.85 16.67 -10.95
C GLY A 182 -9.98 16.71 -11.97
N ASP A 183 -10.21 15.60 -12.70
CA ASP A 183 -11.24 15.50 -13.73
C ASP A 183 -12.01 14.17 -13.69
N ALA A 184 -12.86 13.94 -14.70
CA ALA A 184 -13.76 12.79 -14.76
C ALA A 184 -13.06 11.42 -14.79
N ARG A 185 -11.74 11.38 -15.08
CA ARG A 185 -10.95 10.15 -15.06
C ARG A 185 -10.78 9.60 -13.65
N ASP A 186 -10.62 10.45 -12.64
CA ASP A 186 -10.58 10.03 -11.23
C ASP A 186 -11.88 9.28 -10.86
N LEU A 187 -13.02 9.76 -11.36
CA LEU A 187 -14.34 9.17 -11.10
C LEU A 187 -14.48 7.76 -11.69
N GLN A 188 -13.74 7.42 -12.75
CA GLN A 188 -13.75 6.07 -13.30
C GLN A 188 -13.12 5.08 -12.33
N ILE A 189 -11.98 5.46 -11.73
CA ILE A 189 -11.24 4.60 -10.80
C ILE A 189 -11.94 4.52 -9.45
N ILE A 190 -12.41 5.66 -8.93
CA ILE A 190 -13.25 5.73 -7.72
C ILE A 190 -14.48 4.82 -7.88
N GLY A 191 -15.18 4.95 -9.01
CA GLY A 191 -16.36 4.16 -9.31
C GLY A 191 -16.08 2.67 -9.41
N ALA A 192 -14.92 2.28 -9.94
CA ALA A 192 -14.50 0.88 -10.05
C ALA A 192 -14.18 0.26 -8.68
N GLN A 193 -13.51 1.01 -7.82
CA GLN A 193 -13.20 0.61 -6.44
C GLN A 193 -14.47 0.46 -5.60
N ASP A 194 -15.42 1.38 -5.76
CA ASP A 194 -16.74 1.30 -5.12
C ASP A 194 -17.54 0.07 -5.61
N ASP A 195 -17.52 -0.23 -6.92
CA ASP A 195 -18.26 -1.37 -7.47
C ASP A 195 -17.72 -2.69 -6.94
N ILE A 196 -16.40 -2.91 -7.04
CA ILE A 196 -15.84 -4.21 -6.63
C ILE A 196 -16.04 -4.49 -5.14
N CYS A 197 -15.93 -3.46 -4.28
CA CYS A 197 -16.17 -3.62 -2.83
C CYS A 197 -17.65 -3.85 -2.49
N LYS A 198 -18.58 -3.50 -3.37
CA LYS A 198 -20.02 -3.81 -3.22
C LYS A 198 -20.38 -5.18 -3.77
N GLU A 199 -19.73 -5.58 -4.87
CA GLU A 199 -20.05 -6.79 -5.63
C GLU A 199 -19.41 -8.05 -5.06
N ASP A 200 -18.19 -7.93 -4.51
CA ASP A 200 -17.40 -9.08 -4.08
C ASP A 200 -16.94 -8.91 -2.62
N PRO A 201 -17.44 -9.74 -1.68
CA PRO A 201 -17.12 -9.63 -0.25
C PRO A 201 -15.66 -9.95 0.10
N PHE A 202 -14.86 -10.46 -0.85
CA PHE A 202 -13.41 -10.56 -0.67
C PHE A 202 -12.75 -9.18 -0.62
N PHE A 203 -13.31 -8.20 -1.31
CA PHE A 203 -12.85 -6.81 -1.33
C PHE A 203 -13.57 -5.99 -0.26
N LEU A 204 -12.81 -5.39 0.65
CA LEU A 204 -13.33 -4.56 1.73
C LEU A 204 -12.93 -3.11 1.51
N MET A 205 -13.89 -2.20 1.42
CA MET A 205 -13.58 -0.77 1.45
C MET A 205 -13.09 -0.39 2.85
N LEU A 206 -11.79 -0.17 3.02
CA LEU A 206 -11.17 0.21 4.28
C LEU A 206 -11.47 1.66 4.64
N THR A 207 -11.40 2.55 3.66
CA THR A 207 -11.77 3.95 3.84
C THR A 207 -11.99 4.65 2.50
N GLU A 208 -12.88 5.63 2.58
CA GLU A 208 -13.25 6.54 1.50
C GLU A 208 -12.67 7.95 1.70
N GLN A 209 -11.94 8.17 2.79
CA GLN A 209 -11.58 9.52 3.25
C GLN A 209 -10.60 10.26 2.33
N MET A 210 -9.89 9.57 1.44
CA MET A 210 -8.97 10.22 0.49
C MET A 210 -9.65 11.36 -0.27
N THR A 211 -10.85 11.13 -0.82
CA THR A 211 -11.60 12.15 -1.59
C THR A 211 -11.90 13.41 -0.78
N THR A 212 -12.06 13.28 0.54
CA THR A 212 -12.26 14.40 1.46
C THR A 212 -10.94 15.09 1.80
N LEU A 213 -9.90 14.30 2.11
CA LEU A 213 -8.59 14.83 2.50
C LEU A 213 -7.91 15.60 1.35
N ASN A 214 -8.12 15.22 0.08
CA ASN A 214 -7.60 15.96 -1.07
C ASN A 214 -8.02 17.44 -1.11
N GLY A 215 -9.20 17.76 -0.57
CA GLY A 215 -9.71 19.13 -0.50
C GLY A 215 -9.22 19.93 0.70
N MET A 216 -8.39 19.33 1.57
CA MET A 216 -7.97 19.91 2.84
C MET A 216 -6.44 20.12 2.87
N PRO A 217 -5.96 21.36 2.68
CA PRO A 217 -4.52 21.65 2.62
C PRO A 217 -3.72 21.13 3.82
N GLU A 218 -4.34 21.02 5.00
CA GLU A 218 -3.69 20.51 6.22
C GLU A 218 -3.31 19.02 6.18
N TYR A 219 -3.83 18.25 5.21
CA TYR A 219 -3.52 16.82 4.99
C TYR A 219 -2.75 16.56 3.70
N MET A 220 -2.49 17.59 2.89
CA MET A 220 -1.82 17.46 1.59
C MET A 220 -0.35 17.87 1.70
N ASN A 221 0.52 17.16 0.98
CA ASN A 221 1.94 17.50 0.92
C ASN A 221 2.11 18.78 0.06
N PRO A 222 2.65 19.88 0.61
CA PRO A 222 2.85 21.11 -0.15
C PRO A 222 3.96 21.02 -1.21
N PHE A 223 4.81 19.99 -1.14
CA PHE A 223 5.95 19.76 -2.04
C PHE A 223 5.69 18.67 -3.08
N ALA A 224 4.65 17.85 -2.90
CA ALA A 224 4.30 16.75 -3.80
C ALA A 224 2.79 16.77 -4.11
N ALA A 225 2.42 17.41 -5.22
CA ALA A 225 1.02 17.54 -5.64
C ALA A 225 0.31 16.18 -5.70
N GLY A 226 -0.92 16.13 -5.21
CA GLY A 226 -1.74 14.91 -5.17
C GLY A 226 -1.39 13.92 -4.05
N HIS A 227 -0.31 14.14 -3.29
CA HIS A 227 0.12 13.24 -2.22
C HIS A 227 -0.31 13.76 -0.85
N LEU A 228 -0.64 12.86 0.07
CA LEU A 228 -0.89 13.22 1.46
C LEU A 228 0.41 13.57 2.17
N ASN A 229 0.32 14.51 3.12
CA ASN A 229 1.36 14.69 4.11
C ASN A 229 1.29 13.61 5.19
N THR A 230 2.20 13.67 6.15
CA THR A 230 2.32 12.73 7.25
C THR A 230 1.02 12.61 8.06
N ARG A 231 0.37 13.74 8.36
CA ARG A 231 -0.91 13.75 9.09
C ARG A 231 -2.02 13.06 8.29
N GLY A 232 -2.05 13.26 6.97
CA GLY A 232 -2.98 12.58 6.08
C GLY A 232 -2.76 11.07 6.07
N LEU A 233 -1.51 10.63 5.93
CA LEU A 233 -1.16 9.20 5.95
C LEU A 233 -1.47 8.55 7.29
N ASP A 234 -1.18 9.23 8.40
CA ASP A 234 -1.53 8.76 9.74
C ASP A 234 -3.04 8.58 9.88
N ARG A 235 -3.83 9.56 9.40
CA ARG A 235 -5.29 9.50 9.43
C ARG A 235 -5.81 8.31 8.62
N ILE A 236 -5.33 8.14 7.38
CA ILE A 236 -5.72 7.04 6.49
C ILE A 236 -5.32 5.68 7.07
N GLY A 237 -4.10 5.56 7.60
CA GLY A 237 -3.63 4.33 8.24
C GLY A 237 -4.52 3.95 9.43
N HIS A 238 -4.81 4.92 10.30
CA HIS A 238 -5.67 4.72 11.47
C HIS A 238 -7.07 4.24 11.09
N VAL A 239 -7.78 4.97 10.23
CA VAL A 239 -9.18 4.64 9.88
C VAL A 239 -9.27 3.31 9.12
N SER A 240 -8.27 3.01 8.28
CA SER A 240 -8.22 1.73 7.57
C SER A 240 -8.05 0.55 8.52
N ALA A 241 -7.21 0.69 9.54
CA ALA A 241 -7.00 -0.33 10.56
C ALA A 241 -8.24 -0.56 11.43
N VAL A 242 -8.97 0.51 11.78
CA VAL A 242 -10.25 0.41 12.49
C VAL A 242 -11.23 -0.45 11.69
N THR A 243 -11.44 -0.11 10.41
CA THR A 243 -12.37 -0.84 9.55
C THR A 243 -12.00 -2.32 9.41
N LEU A 244 -10.72 -2.63 9.17
CA LEU A 244 -10.28 -4.02 9.09
C LEU A 244 -10.53 -4.77 10.40
N ALA A 245 -10.11 -4.19 11.54
CA ALA A 245 -10.27 -4.82 12.85
C ALA A 245 -11.74 -5.06 13.22
N GLU A 246 -12.65 -4.17 12.85
CA GLU A 246 -14.10 -4.33 13.06
C GLU A 246 -14.71 -5.40 12.16
N SER A 247 -14.22 -5.54 10.92
CA SER A 247 -14.72 -6.56 9.97
C SER A 247 -14.40 -8.00 10.36
N LEU A 248 -13.49 -8.20 11.32
CA LEU A 248 -13.01 -9.51 11.79
C LEU A 248 -13.68 -9.97 13.10
N LYS A 249 -14.61 -9.18 13.65
CA LYS A 249 -15.39 -9.52 14.86
C LYS A 249 -16.66 -10.29 14.50
#